data_AF-A0A7D7WFM9-F1
#
_entry.id   AF-A0A7D7WFM9-F1
#
_cell.length_a   1.000
_cell.length_b   1.000
_cell.length_c   1.000
_cell.angle_alpha   90.00
_cell.angle_beta   90.00
_cell.angle_gamma   90.00
#
_symmetry.space_group_name_H-M   'P 1'
#
loop_
_entity.id
_entity.type
_entity.pdbx_description
1 polymer ?
#
loop_
_entity_poly.entity_id
_entity_poly.type
_entity_poly.pdbx_seq_one_letter_code
_entity_poly.pdbx_strand_id
1 'polypeptide(L)'
;MSVNHILKKYLKDLILEFKKLKTILEFENETFNKEITKVLNFTNPRKDLILNSINNYYTTINSWLEIQDQTHKEVETLIENINLIKEEIYIIYQNSRKTMKEIYKEKSTIPKVRFSQYLFEYNNPILVDVKI
;
A
#
# COMPACT_ATOMS: atom_id res chain seq x y z
N MET A 1 -22.99 -3.79 6.32
CA MET A 1 -22.34 -5.11 6.20
C MET A 1 -20.89 -4.90 5.82
N SER A 2 -19.93 -5.57 6.45
CA SER A 2 -18.51 -5.46 6.04
C SER A 2 -18.26 -6.21 4.73
N VAL A 3 -17.31 -5.75 3.92
CA VAL A 3 -16.91 -6.38 2.64
C VAL A 3 -16.61 -7.88 2.82
N ASN A 4 -15.92 -8.23 3.92
CA ASN A 4 -15.67 -9.62 4.30
C ASN A 4 -16.93 -10.46 4.54
N HIS A 5 -17.99 -9.85 5.09
CA HIS A 5 -19.25 -10.55 5.30
C HIS A 5 -19.95 -10.87 3.98
N ILE A 6 -19.87 -9.96 3.01
CA ILE A 6 -20.46 -10.14 1.68
C ILE A 6 -19.68 -11.21 0.90
N LEU A 7 -18.35 -11.13 0.86
CA LEU A 7 -17.52 -12.15 0.19
C LEU A 7 -17.76 -13.55 0.77
N LYS A 8 -17.85 -13.66 2.09
CA LYS A 8 -18.16 -14.92 2.78
C LYS A 8 -19.53 -15.47 2.41
N LYS A 9 -20.51 -14.61 2.14
CA LYS A 9 -21.84 -15.01 1.67
C LYS A 9 -21.76 -15.54 0.24
N TYR A 10 -21.12 -14.80 -0.67
CA TYR A 10 -20.94 -15.22 -2.07
C TYR A 10 -20.19 -16.56 -2.20
N LEU A 11 -19.16 -16.78 -1.38
CA LEU A 11 -18.46 -18.07 -1.33
C LEU A 11 -19.35 -19.22 -0.84
N LYS A 12 -20.20 -18.98 0.16
CA LYS A 12 -21.17 -19.99 0.63
C LYS A 12 -22.20 -20.32 -0.44
N ASP A 13 -22.70 -19.30 -1.15
CA ASP A 13 -23.68 -19.47 -2.22
C ASP A 13 -23.06 -20.25 -3.40
N LEU A 14 -21.81 -19.95 -3.79
CA LEU A 14 -21.05 -20.70 -4.77
C LEU A 14 -20.89 -22.19 -4.38
N ILE A 15 -20.49 -22.46 -3.13
CA ILE A 15 -20.35 -23.83 -2.61
C ILE A 15 -21.68 -24.58 -2.68
N LEU A 16 -22.79 -23.89 -2.41
CA LEU A 16 -24.13 -24.48 -2.47
C LEU A 16 -24.50 -24.86 -3.91
N GLU A 17 -24.22 -24.00 -4.90
CA GLU A 17 -24.47 -24.32 -6.31
C GLU A 17 -23.65 -25.50 -6.79
N PHE A 18 -22.37 -25.60 -6.41
CA PHE A 18 -21.56 -26.78 -6.70
C PHE A 18 -22.14 -28.07 -6.11
N LYS A 19 -22.65 -28.02 -4.88
CA LYS A 19 -23.31 -29.19 -4.26
C LYS A 19 -24.56 -29.61 -5.03
N LYS A 20 -25.40 -28.66 -5.45
CA LYS A 20 -26.59 -28.94 -6.26
C LYS A 20 -26.22 -29.61 -7.59
N LEU A 21 -25.22 -29.09 -8.29
CA LEU A 21 -24.74 -29.67 -9.54
C LEU A 21 -24.25 -31.10 -9.32
N LYS A 22 -23.42 -31.32 -8.30
CA LYS A 22 -22.90 -32.65 -7.94
C LYS A 22 -24.03 -33.65 -7.71
N THR A 23 -25.05 -33.30 -6.93
CA THR A 23 -26.18 -34.19 -6.67
C THR A 23 -26.96 -34.55 -7.94
N ILE A 24 -27.16 -33.59 -8.86
CA ILE A 24 -27.82 -33.88 -10.13
C ILE A 24 -26.99 -34.86 -10.97
N LEU A 25 -25.68 -34.65 -11.05
CA LEU A 25 -24.77 -35.53 -11.79
C LEU A 25 -24.69 -36.93 -11.19
N GLU A 26 -24.65 -37.05 -9.86
CA GLU A 26 -24.67 -38.34 -9.15
C GLU A 26 -25.97 -39.08 -9.43
N PHE A 27 -27.12 -38.39 -9.38
CA PHE A 27 -28.41 -38.96 -9.72
C PHE A 27 -28.49 -39.43 -11.18
N GLU A 28 -28.05 -38.61 -12.12
CA GLU A 28 -28.00 -38.98 -13.54
C GLU A 28 -27.08 -40.20 -13.77
N ASN A 29 -25.91 -40.24 -13.11
CA ASN A 29 -24.97 -41.35 -13.21
C ASN A 29 -25.53 -42.65 -12.63
N GLU A 30 -26.18 -42.61 -11.46
CA GLU A 30 -26.86 -43.79 -10.90
C GLU A 30 -27.99 -44.29 -11.80
N THR A 31 -28.75 -43.36 -12.39
CA THR A 31 -29.88 -43.71 -13.27
C THR A 31 -29.39 -44.32 -14.57
N PHE A 32 -28.27 -43.80 -15.10
CA PHE A 32 -27.58 -44.35 -16.27
C PHE A 32 -27.06 -45.77 -16.01
N ASN A 33 -26.39 -45.99 -14.87
CA ASN A 33 -25.84 -47.31 -14.50
C ASN A 33 -26.90 -48.39 -14.24
N LYS A 34 -28.14 -47.99 -13.96
CA LYS A 34 -29.27 -48.93 -13.73
C LYS A 34 -30.03 -49.28 -15.02
N GLU A 35 -29.61 -48.77 -16.19
CA GLU A 35 -30.28 -48.95 -17.50
C GLU A 35 -31.79 -48.60 -17.50
N ILE A 36 -32.26 -47.78 -16.55
CA ILE A 36 -33.70 -47.66 -16.27
C ILE A 36 -34.50 -46.98 -17.40
N THR A 37 -33.95 -46.11 -18.26
CA THR A 37 -34.67 -45.67 -19.48
C THR A 37 -33.87 -44.80 -20.44
N LYS A 38 -34.13 -44.99 -21.75
CA LYS A 38 -33.98 -44.08 -22.91
C LYS A 38 -33.19 -42.78 -22.67
N VAL A 39 -31.92 -42.84 -23.06
CA VAL A 39 -30.86 -41.81 -23.07
C VAL A 39 -31.25 -40.40 -23.57
N LEU A 40 -32.36 -40.23 -24.30
CA LEU A 40 -32.62 -39.01 -25.07
C LEU A 40 -33.37 -37.88 -24.34
N ASN A 41 -33.96 -38.10 -23.16
CA ASN A 41 -34.80 -37.09 -22.46
C ASN A 41 -34.35 -36.72 -21.03
N PHE A 42 -33.17 -37.18 -20.59
CA PHE A 42 -32.78 -37.15 -19.17
C PHE A 42 -31.81 -36.04 -18.77
N THR A 43 -31.25 -35.26 -19.70
CA THR A 43 -30.38 -34.16 -19.33
C THR A 43 -31.18 -33.11 -18.56
N ASN A 44 -30.96 -33.03 -17.25
CA ASN A 44 -31.70 -32.11 -16.40
C ASN A 44 -31.39 -30.66 -16.84
N PRO A 45 -32.38 -29.91 -17.37
CA PRO A 45 -32.15 -28.56 -17.90
C PRO A 45 -31.71 -27.57 -16.81
N ARG A 46 -31.86 -27.94 -15.53
CA ARG A 46 -31.33 -27.15 -14.41
C ARG A 46 -29.81 -27.15 -14.33
N LYS A 47 -29.12 -28.11 -14.96
CA LYS A 47 -27.64 -28.14 -14.97
C LYS A 47 -27.07 -26.89 -15.60
N ASP A 48 -27.60 -26.47 -16.74
CA ASP A 48 -27.12 -25.28 -17.45
C ASP A 48 -27.37 -24.01 -16.63
N LEU A 49 -28.51 -23.92 -15.94
CA LEU A 49 -28.81 -22.81 -15.03
C LEU A 49 -27.86 -22.77 -13.83
N ILE A 50 -27.57 -23.93 -13.23
CA ILE A 50 -26.63 -24.04 -12.10
C ILE A 50 -25.20 -23.71 -12.57
N LEU A 51 -24.80 -24.18 -13.75
CA LEU A 51 -23.48 -23.89 -14.33
C LEU A 51 -23.30 -22.39 -14.59
N ASN A 52 -24.32 -21.73 -15.14
CA ASN A 52 -24.33 -20.28 -15.30
C ASN A 52 -24.27 -19.55 -13.96
N SER A 53 -24.99 -20.03 -12.94
CA SER A 53 -24.92 -19.46 -11.60
C SER A 53 -23.51 -19.61 -11.00
N ILE A 54 -22.87 -20.76 -11.16
CA ILE A 54 -21.49 -21.02 -10.71
C ILE A 54 -20.53 -20.04 -11.39
N ASN A 55 -20.62 -19.90 -12.71
CA ASN A 55 -19.78 -18.98 -13.48
C ASN A 55 -19.95 -17.54 -13.00
N ASN A 56 -21.18 -17.08 -12.79
CA ASN A 56 -21.45 -15.74 -12.31
C ASN A 56 -20.85 -15.48 -10.92
N TYR A 57 -21.03 -16.42 -9.98
CA TYR A 57 -20.45 -16.30 -8.65
C TYR A 57 -18.91 -16.29 -8.71
N TYR A 58 -18.32 -17.18 -9.51
CA TYR A 58 -16.87 -17.28 -9.69
C TYR A 58 -16.28 -15.98 -10.27
N THR A 59 -16.84 -15.47 -11.37
CA THR A 59 -16.40 -14.21 -11.99
C THR A 59 -16.53 -13.03 -11.03
N THR A 60 -17.63 -12.95 -10.28
CA THR A 60 -17.85 -11.86 -9.32
C THR A 60 -16.82 -11.89 -8.19
N ILE A 61 -16.56 -13.08 -7.63
CA ILE A 61 -15.56 -13.25 -6.56
C ILE A 61 -14.16 -12.88 -7.06
N ASN A 62 -13.76 -13.36 -8.23
CA ASN A 62 -12.44 -13.07 -8.79
C ASN A 62 -12.24 -11.59 -9.09
N SER A 63 -13.24 -10.91 -9.65
CA SER A 63 -13.18 -9.47 -9.89
C SER A 63 -12.95 -8.68 -8.60
N TRP A 64 -13.58 -9.09 -7.48
CA TRP A 64 -13.38 -8.45 -6.19
C TRP A 64 -11.98 -8.68 -5.62
N LEU A 65 -11.45 -9.90 -5.77
CA LEU A 65 -10.08 -10.21 -5.34
C LEU A 65 -9.04 -9.44 -6.17
N GLU A 66 -9.24 -9.31 -7.48
CA GLU A 66 -8.36 -8.55 -8.37
C GLU A 66 -8.30 -7.06 -7.99
N ILE A 67 -9.46 -6.45 -7.67
CA ILE A 67 -9.51 -5.07 -7.18
C ILE A 67 -8.76 -4.93 -5.84
N GLN A 68 -8.89 -5.92 -4.96
CA GLN A 68 -8.20 -5.91 -3.67
C GLN A 68 -6.68 -6.00 -3.85
N ASP A 69 -6.20 -6.88 -4.72
CA ASP A 69 -4.78 -7.03 -5.03
C ASP A 69 -4.21 -5.75 -5.68
N GLN A 70 -4.95 -5.14 -6.60
CA GLN A 70 -4.56 -3.88 -7.23
C GLN A 70 -4.46 -2.75 -6.19
N THR A 71 -5.46 -2.64 -5.32
CA THR A 71 -5.47 -1.65 -4.23
C THR A 71 -4.29 -1.87 -3.28
N HIS A 72 -3.95 -3.13 -2.98
CA HIS A 72 -2.81 -3.46 -2.13
C HIS A 72 -1.49 -2.99 -2.73
N LYS A 73 -1.25 -3.27 -4.03
CA LYS A 73 -0.06 -2.80 -4.76
C LYS A 73 0.05 -1.29 -4.81
N GLU A 74 -1.07 -0.59 -5.00
CA GLU A 74 -1.09 0.88 -4.98
C GLU A 74 -0.68 1.42 -3.61
N VAL A 75 -1.18 0.81 -2.53
CA VAL A 75 -0.79 1.18 -1.16
C VAL A 75 0.70 0.92 -0.90
N GLU A 76 1.23 -0.23 -1.33
CA GLU A 76 2.67 -0.54 -1.21
C GLU A 76 3.53 0.50 -1.95
N THR A 77 3.14 0.84 -3.18
CA THR A 77 3.81 1.86 -4.00
C THR A 77 3.79 3.23 -3.31
N LEU A 78 2.65 3.61 -2.72
CA LEU A 78 2.54 4.85 -1.95
C LEU A 78 3.44 4.85 -0.71
N ILE A 79 3.54 3.72 0.00
CA ILE A 79 4.43 3.58 1.16
C ILE A 79 5.89 3.74 0.75
N GLU A 80 6.33 3.11 -0.35
CA GLU A 80 7.68 3.26 -0.89
C GLU A 80 7.98 4.73 -1.24
N ASN A 81 7.08 5.39 -1.96
CA ASN A 81 7.23 6.79 -2.34
C ASN A 81 7.36 7.72 -1.11
N ILE A 82 6.54 7.50 -0.07
CA ILE A 82 6.62 8.28 1.18
C ILE A 82 7.97 8.07 1.86
N ASN A 83 8.50 6.84 1.87
CA ASN A 83 9.80 6.55 2.46
C ASN A 83 10.95 7.25 1.70
N LEU A 84 10.91 7.24 0.37
CA LEU A 84 11.89 7.97 -0.46
C LEU A 84 11.88 9.47 -0.15
N ILE A 85 10.69 10.10 -0.13
CA ILE A 85 10.56 11.52 0.20
C ILE A 85 11.10 11.82 1.61
N LYS A 86 10.83 10.94 2.58
CA LYS A 86 11.34 11.08 3.95
C LYS A 86 12.87 11.05 3.99
N GLU A 87 13.50 10.17 3.20
CA GLU A 87 14.96 10.11 3.08
C GLU A 87 15.54 11.37 2.43
N GLU A 88 14.91 11.86 1.36
CA GLU A 88 15.31 13.11 0.71
C GLU A 88 15.26 14.30 1.67
N ILE A 89 14.16 14.44 2.43
CA ILE A 89 14.02 15.48 3.46
C ILE A 89 15.12 15.36 4.51
N TYR A 90 15.43 14.14 4.95
CA TYR A 90 16.49 13.91 5.93
C TYR A 90 17.87 14.33 5.38
N ILE A 91 18.17 14.00 4.12
CA ILE A 91 19.41 14.42 3.46
C ILE A 91 19.49 15.95 3.38
N ILE A 92 18.42 16.61 2.93
CA ILE A 92 18.33 18.07 2.85
C ILE A 92 18.57 18.71 4.23
N TYR A 93 17.94 18.15 5.27
CA TYR A 93 18.11 18.63 6.64
C TYR A 93 19.56 18.49 7.14
N GLN A 94 20.20 17.33 6.92
CA GLN A 94 21.58 17.12 7.35
C GLN A 94 22.57 18.03 6.61
N ASN A 95 22.37 18.22 5.31
CA ASN A 95 23.19 19.12 4.50
C ASN A 95 23.04 20.56 5.01
N SER A 96 21.80 21.02 5.20
CA SER A 96 21.52 22.37 5.72
C SER A 96 22.16 22.60 7.09
N ARG A 97 22.07 21.60 7.99
CA ARG A 97 22.70 21.65 9.32
C ARG A 97 24.22 21.74 9.22
N LYS A 98 24.84 21.01 8.31
CA LYS A 98 26.30 21.03 8.09
C LYS A 98 26.73 22.41 7.60
N THR A 99 26.08 22.95 6.58
CA THR A 99 26.32 24.30 6.04
C THR A 99 26.17 25.37 7.13
N MET A 100 25.12 25.29 7.95
CA MET A 100 24.90 26.26 9.02
C MET A 100 26.01 26.22 10.09
N LYS A 101 26.52 25.02 10.43
CA LYS A 101 27.68 24.88 11.33
C LYS A 101 28.95 25.47 10.73
N GLU A 102 29.18 25.29 9.44
CA GLU A 102 30.33 25.86 8.73
C GLU A 102 30.29 27.39 8.72
N ILE A 103 29.15 27.98 8.36
CA ILE A 103 28.94 29.43 8.39
C ILE A 103 29.17 29.99 9.80
N TYR A 104 28.64 29.31 10.83
CA TYR A 104 28.84 29.74 12.22
C TYR A 104 30.31 29.68 12.63
N LYS A 105 31.04 28.62 12.25
CA LYS A 105 32.48 28.51 12.49
C LYS A 105 33.24 29.63 11.80
N GLU A 106 32.99 29.87 10.52
CA GLU A 106 33.66 30.91 9.73
C GLU A 106 33.48 32.30 10.36
N LYS A 107 32.24 32.64 10.76
CA LYS A 107 31.93 33.90 11.46
C LYS A 107 32.58 33.99 12.84
N SER A 108 32.80 32.86 13.53
CA SER A 108 33.51 32.84 14.81
C SER A 108 35.04 32.94 14.69
N THR A 109 35.59 32.64 13.51
CA THR A 109 37.03 32.77 13.17
C THR A 109 37.40 34.11 12.54
N ILE A 110 36.55 35.14 12.63
CA ILE A 110 36.98 36.50 12.32
C ILE A 110 38.21 36.78 13.19
N PRO A 111 39.40 37.04 12.59
CA PRO A 111 40.59 37.30 13.37
C PRO A 111 40.30 38.55 14.18
N LYS A 112 40.32 38.43 15.51
CA LYS A 112 40.39 39.60 16.38
C LYS A 112 41.60 40.39 15.89
N VAL A 113 41.36 41.53 15.23
CA VAL A 113 42.40 42.47 14.86
C VAL A 113 43.11 42.81 16.15
N ARG A 114 44.25 42.18 16.40
CA ARG A 114 45.14 42.57 17.48
C ARG A 114 45.78 43.84 16.98
N PHE A 115 45.21 44.98 17.35
CA PHE A 115 45.92 46.24 17.27
C PHE A 115 47.25 46.02 17.98
N SER A 116 48.36 46.19 17.24
CA SER A 116 49.66 46.22 17.87
C SER A 116 49.63 47.34 18.89
N GLN A 117 50.03 47.05 20.13
CA GLN A 117 49.98 47.97 21.27
C GLN A 117 50.91 49.21 21.11
N TYR A 118 51.45 49.46 19.91
CA TYR A 118 52.51 50.43 19.67
C TYR A 118 52.12 51.58 18.73
N LEU A 119 50.85 51.71 18.32
CA LEU A 119 50.44 52.76 17.36
C LEU A 119 49.75 53.98 17.97
N PHE A 120 49.48 54.01 19.28
CA PHE A 120 48.95 55.20 19.94
C PHE A 120 49.57 55.39 21.32
N GLU A 121 50.67 56.14 21.37
CA GLU A 121 51.09 56.85 22.60
C GLU A 121 50.07 57.96 22.89
N TYR A 122 48.93 57.62 23.47
CA TYR A 122 48.06 58.61 24.11
C TYR A 122 47.53 58.07 25.43
N ASN A 123 48.03 58.68 26.51
CA ASN A 123 47.59 58.50 27.88
C ASN A 123 46.12 58.92 28.02
N ASN A 124 45.18 57.97 27.89
CA ASN A 124 44.03 57.78 28.78
C ASN A 124 43.14 56.64 28.24
N PRO A 125 42.73 55.68 29.09
CA PRO A 125 41.87 54.57 28.66
C PRO A 125 40.43 55.08 28.46
N ILE A 126 40.02 55.21 27.20
CA ILE A 126 38.60 55.37 26.87
C ILE A 126 37.99 53.95 26.84
N LEU A 127 37.23 53.61 27.87
CA LEU A 127 36.32 52.47 27.87
C LEU A 127 35.20 52.76 26.87
N VAL A 128 35.31 52.20 25.67
CA VAL A 128 34.19 52.18 24.71
C VAL A 128 33.46 50.86 24.85
N ASP A 129 32.34 50.89 25.55
CA ASP A 129 31.40 49.79 25.63
C ASP A 129 30.55 49.79 24.35
N VAL A 130 31.01 49.06 23.32
CA VAL A 130 30.27 48.95 22.06
C VAL A 130 29.21 47.86 22.22
N LYS A 131 27.95 48.29 22.34
CA LYS A 131 26.79 47.43 22.09
C LYS A 131 26.36 47.56 20.64
N ILE A 132 26.29 46.38 20.00
CA ILE A 132 25.72 45.99 18.70
C ILE A 132 26.72 46.03 17.54
#